data_AF-A0A2T4DRE8-F1
#
_entry.id   AF-A0A2T4DRE8-F1
#
_cell.length_a   1.000
_cell.length_b   1.000
_cell.length_c   1.000
_cell.angle_alpha   90.00
_cell.angle_beta   90.00
_cell.angle_gamma   90.00
#
_symmetry.space_group_name_H-M   'P 1'
#
loop_
_entity.id
_entity.type
_entity.pdbx_description
1 polymer ?
#
loop_
_entity_poly.entity_id
_entity_poly.type
_entity_poly.pdbx_seq_one_letter_code
_entity_poly.pdbx_strand_id
1 'polypeptide(L)'
;MSGDRYKIQDQQGCYFNTMTVVHWIDVFSRREYRDIIVESLNYCIGNKGLKLYAWVIMSNHVHIVGQIENELGMSGFLRDFKKHTSKRILEAIEEIPESRRE
;
A
#
# COMPACT_ATOMS: atom_id res chain seq x y z
N MET A 1 15.79 3.78 6.12
CA MET A 1 15.79 5.19 5.69
C MET A 1 15.79 6.06 6.94
N SER A 2 16.75 6.98 7.02
CA SER A 2 17.07 7.79 8.20
C SER A 2 15.98 8.83 8.54
N GLY A 3 15.59 8.85 9.82
CA GLY A 3 15.38 10.08 10.60
C GLY A 3 14.10 10.88 10.42
N ASP A 4 13.93 11.56 9.29
CA ASP A 4 12.93 12.61 9.19
C ASP A 4 11.64 12.08 8.57
N ARG A 5 10.69 11.76 9.45
CA ARG A 5 9.32 11.47 9.03
C ARG A 5 8.69 12.77 8.56
N TYR A 6 8.53 12.90 7.24
CA TYR A 6 7.67 13.94 6.67
C TYR A 6 6.30 13.91 7.37
N LYS A 7 5.88 15.06 7.89
CA LYS A 7 4.54 15.23 8.48
C LYS A 7 3.62 15.76 7.39
N ILE A 8 2.56 15.00 7.11
CA ILE A 8 1.50 15.41 6.19
C ILE A 8 0.78 16.62 6.83
N GLN A 9 0.97 17.79 6.24
CA GLN A 9 0.35 19.03 6.71
C GLN A 9 -1.05 19.22 6.13
N ASP A 10 -1.20 18.98 4.83
CA ASP A 10 -2.48 19.04 4.13
C ASP A 10 -3.05 17.63 3.99
N GLN A 11 -4.09 17.30 4.74
CA GLN A 11 -4.68 15.96 4.67
C GLN A 11 -5.39 15.69 3.34
N GLN A 12 -5.73 16.73 2.58
CA GLN A 12 -6.39 16.63 1.28
C GLN A 12 -5.43 16.96 0.13
N GLY A 13 -4.14 17.10 0.39
CA GLY A 13 -3.13 17.35 -0.64
C GLY A 13 -2.87 16.13 -1.54
N CYS A 14 -2.30 16.39 -2.71
CA CYS A 14 -1.79 15.33 -3.58
C CYS A 14 -0.35 14.99 -3.18
N TYR A 15 -0.07 13.69 -2.97
CA TYR A 15 1.23 13.21 -2.49
C TYR A 15 1.77 12.07 -3.33
N PHE A 16 3.10 12.10 -3.52
CA PHE A 16 3.87 10.92 -3.90
C PHE A 16 4.25 10.13 -2.64
N ASN A 17 3.73 8.91 -2.54
CA ASN A 17 3.94 8.02 -1.41
C ASN A 17 4.73 6.79 -1.84
N THR A 18 5.74 6.45 -1.04
CA THR A 18 6.52 5.21 -1.18
C THR A 18 6.27 4.32 0.04
N MET A 19 5.82 3.09 -0.19
CA MET A 19 5.62 2.07 0.85
C MET A 19 6.55 0.89 0.59
N THR A 20 7.48 0.65 1.50
CA THR A 20 8.48 -0.42 1.38
C THR A 20 8.15 -1.62 2.27
N VAL A 21 8.41 -2.82 1.78
CA VAL A 21 8.38 -4.05 2.58
C VAL A 21 9.53 -4.02 3.59
N VAL A 22 9.29 -4.53 4.80
CA VAL A 22 10.30 -4.62 5.85
C VAL A 22 11.47 -5.50 5.38
N HIS A 23 12.70 -5.07 5.66
CA HIS A 23 13.93 -5.70 5.16
C HIS A 23 14.05 -5.80 3.63
N TRP A 24 13.26 -5.04 2.87
CA TRP A 24 13.28 -5.04 1.39
C TRP A 24 13.04 -6.41 0.75
N ILE A 25 12.30 -7.29 1.43
CA ILE A 25 11.97 -8.62 0.92
C ILE A 25 11.06 -8.49 -0.31
N ASP A 26 11.35 -9.28 -1.35
CA ASP A 26 10.62 -9.29 -2.62
C ASP A 26 9.26 -10.01 -2.54
N VAL A 27 8.39 -9.53 -1.65
CA VAL A 27 7.03 -10.06 -1.47
C VAL A 27 6.24 -9.91 -2.77
N PHE A 28 6.24 -8.73 -3.38
CA PHE A 28 5.45 -8.45 -4.58
C PHE A 28 6.02 -9.05 -5.87
N SER A 29 6.95 -10.00 -5.79
CA SER A 29 7.35 -10.84 -6.93
C SER A 29 6.23 -11.79 -7.37
N ARG A 30 5.39 -12.22 -6.43
CA ARG A 30 4.21 -13.07 -6.66
C ARG A 30 2.99 -12.26 -7.07
N ARG A 31 2.21 -12.81 -8.00
CA ARG A 31 1.01 -12.13 -8.53
C ARG A 31 -0.06 -11.99 -7.46
N GLU A 32 -0.26 -13.03 -6.67
CA GLU A 32 -1.29 -13.14 -5.64
C GLU A 32 -1.20 -11.98 -4.64
N TYR A 33 0.02 -11.62 -4.25
CA TYR A 33 0.25 -10.51 -3.32
C TYR A 33 0.12 -9.14 -3.99
N ARG A 34 0.41 -9.02 -5.30
CA ARG A 34 0.14 -7.80 -6.07
C ARG A 34 -1.35 -7.58 -6.27
N ASP A 35 -2.11 -8.65 -6.52
CA ASP A 35 -3.56 -8.58 -6.73
C ASP A 35 -4.26 -8.04 -5.46
N ILE A 36 -3.81 -8.42 -4.26
CA ILE A 36 -4.29 -7.83 -2.98
C ILE A 36 -4.09 -6.31 -2.94
N ILE A 37 -2.95 -5.80 -3.39
CA ILE A 37 -2.69 -4.34 -3.44
C ILE A 37 -3.65 -3.67 -4.42
N VAL A 38 -3.82 -4.23 -5.61
CA VAL A 38 -4.70 -3.68 -6.66
C VAL A 38 -6.16 -3.68 -6.22
N GLU A 39 -6.65 -4.77 -5.64
CA GLU A 39 -8.00 -4.87 -5.07
C GLU A 39 -8.22 -3.85 -3.96
N SER A 40 -7.22 -3.69 -3.08
CA SER A 40 -7.28 -2.68 -2.01
C SER A 40 -7.33 -1.26 -2.56
N LEU A 41 -6.58 -0.96 -3.63
CA LEU A 41 -6.62 0.35 -4.29
C LEU A 41 -7.99 0.61 -4.92
N ASN A 42 -8.55 -0.38 -5.64
CA ASN A 42 -9.88 -0.30 -6.22
C ASN A 42 -10.95 -0.06 -5.15
N TYR A 43 -10.87 -0.76 -4.02
CA TYR A 43 -11.76 -0.53 -2.88
C TYR A 43 -11.62 0.90 -2.34
N CYS A 44 -10.39 1.41 -2.17
CA CYS A 44 -10.15 2.76 -1.72
C CYS A 44 -10.68 3.83 -2.70
N ILE A 45 -10.57 3.60 -4.00
CA ILE A 45 -11.14 4.49 -5.03
C ILE A 45 -12.67 4.53 -4.90
N GLY A 46 -13.32 3.37 -4.84
CA GLY A 46 -14.79 3.29 -4.80
C GLY A 46 -15.43 3.68 -3.47
N ASN A 47 -14.72 3.52 -2.35
CA ASN A 47 -15.33 3.59 -1.01
C ASN A 47 -14.64 4.53 -0.03
N LYS A 48 -13.38 4.93 -0.29
CA LYS A 48 -12.57 5.71 0.65
C LYS A 48 -12.18 7.08 0.12
N GLY A 49 -12.65 7.47 -1.06
CA GLY A 49 -12.38 8.80 -1.64
C GLY A 49 -10.95 8.97 -2.15
N LEU A 50 -10.28 7.88 -2.52
CA LEU A 50 -8.96 7.92 -3.15
C LEU A 50 -9.08 8.36 -4.61
N LYS A 51 -8.50 9.53 -4.93
CA LYS A 51 -8.12 9.88 -6.30
C LYS A 51 -6.71 9.38 -6.56
N LEU A 52 -6.60 8.38 -7.43
CA LEU A 52 -5.34 7.74 -7.80
C LEU A 52 -4.91 8.21 -9.19
N TYR A 53 -3.81 8.96 -9.26
CA TYR A 53 -3.31 9.52 -10.51
C TYR A 53 -2.28 8.61 -11.19
N ALA A 54 -1.41 7.99 -10.40
CA ALA A 54 -0.43 7.03 -10.88
C ALA A 54 -0.06 6.04 -9.77
N TRP A 55 0.34 4.83 -10.15
CA TRP A 55 0.86 3.83 -9.22
C TRP A 55 1.79 2.86 -9.93
N VAL A 56 2.69 2.25 -9.18
CA VAL A 56 3.50 1.11 -9.62
C VAL A 56 3.78 0.20 -8.43
N ILE A 57 3.75 -1.12 -8.67
CA ILE A 57 4.16 -2.14 -7.70
C ILE A 57 5.48 -2.73 -8.19
N MET A 58 6.56 -2.45 -7.47
CA MET A 58 7.88 -3.06 -7.64
C MET A 58 7.95 -4.33 -6.77
N SER A 59 9.02 -5.12 -6.88
CA SER A 59 9.14 -6.40 -6.16
C SER A 59 9.05 -6.28 -4.63
N ASN A 60 9.50 -5.16 -4.06
CA ASN A 60 9.60 -4.96 -2.60
C ASN A 60 9.06 -3.60 -2.12
N HIS A 61 8.43 -2.81 -3.00
CA HIS A 61 7.81 -1.55 -2.63
C HIS A 61 6.72 -1.13 -3.61
N VAL A 62 5.87 -0.22 -3.17
CA VAL A 62 4.77 0.36 -3.95
C VAL A 62 4.92 1.87 -3.97
N HIS A 63 4.78 2.48 -5.14
CA HIS A 63 4.68 3.92 -5.30
C HIS A 63 3.27 4.31 -5.72
N ILE A 64 2.76 5.39 -5.14
CA ILE A 64 1.44 5.95 -5.43
C ILE A 64 1.54 7.47 -5.54
N VAL A 65 0.93 8.04 -6.58
CA VAL A 65 0.58 9.46 -6.64
C VAL A 65 -0.92 9.57 -6.47
N GLY A 66 -1.37 10.15 -5.37
CA GLY A 66 -2.79 10.20 -5.06
C GLY A 66 -3.17 11.24 -4.01
N GLN A 67 -4.47 11.41 -3.85
CA GLN A 67 -5.12 12.38 -2.99
C GLN A 67 -6.35 11.75 -2.32
N ILE A 68 -6.68 12.18 -1.11
CA ILE A 68 -7.90 11.77 -0.40
C ILE A 68 -8.77 13.00 -0.22
N GLU A 69 -9.98 12.99 -0.79
CA GLU A 69 -10.84 14.18 -0.84
C GLU A 69 -11.88 14.26 0.29
N ASN A 70 -11.90 13.28 1.18
CA ASN A 70 -12.83 13.24 2.31
C ASN A 70 -12.09 13.37 3.66
N GLU A 71 -12.87 13.38 4.74
CA GLU A 71 -12.40 13.51 6.12
C GLU A 71 -11.43 12.40 6.58
N LEU A 72 -11.27 11.31 5.82
CA LEU A 72 -10.27 10.28 6.11
C LEU A 72 -8.85 10.88 6.06
N GLY A 73 -8.61 11.75 5.08
CA GLY A 73 -7.31 12.34 4.80
C GLY A 73 -6.22 11.35 4.39
N MET A 74 -5.09 11.88 3.90
CA MET A 74 -3.94 11.08 3.48
C MET A 74 -3.36 10.23 4.62
N SER A 75 -3.33 10.77 5.86
CA SER A 75 -2.80 10.00 7.01
C SER A 75 -3.71 8.82 7.37
N GLY A 76 -5.04 9.01 7.30
CA GLY A 76 -6.00 7.94 7.54
C GLY A 76 -5.92 6.86 6.45
N PHE A 77 -5.83 7.28 5.19
CA PHE A 77 -5.61 6.37 4.07
C PHE A 77 -4.35 5.52 4.25
N LEU A 78 -3.18 6.13 4.48
CA LEU A 78 -1.93 5.39 4.62
C LEU A 78 -1.98 4.40 5.78
N ARG A 79 -2.57 4.79 6.92
CA ARG A 79 -2.73 3.90 8.08
C ARG A 79 -3.60 2.69 7.74
N ASP A 80 -4.78 2.95 7.19
CA ASP A 80 -5.79 1.91 6.98
C ASP A 80 -5.39 0.99 5.83
N PHE A 81 -4.88 1.55 4.72
CA PHE A 81 -4.38 0.81 3.56
C PHE A 81 -3.23 -0.12 3.94
N LYS A 82 -2.20 0.40 4.64
CA LYS A 82 -1.07 -0.43 5.09
C LYS A 82 -1.51 -1.51 6.07
N LYS A 83 -2.42 -1.21 6.99
CA LYS A 83 -2.93 -2.19 7.95
C LYS A 83 -3.68 -3.32 7.25
N HIS A 84 -4.60 -2.98 6.35
CA HIS A 84 -5.40 -3.96 5.62
C HIS A 84 -4.53 -4.84 4.73
N THR A 85 -3.71 -4.23 3.87
CA THR A 85 -2.86 -4.97 2.91
C THR A 85 -1.84 -5.86 3.62
N SER A 86 -1.18 -5.38 4.67
CA SER A 86 -0.24 -6.21 5.44
C SER A 86 -0.92 -7.45 6.03
N LYS A 87 -2.12 -7.30 6.60
CA LYS A 87 -2.87 -8.42 7.17
C LYS A 87 -3.25 -9.44 6.08
N ARG A 88 -3.83 -8.97 4.98
CA ARG A 88 -4.25 -9.82 3.85
C ARG A 88 -3.07 -10.58 3.21
N ILE A 89 -1.92 -9.92 3.08
CA ILE A 89 -0.72 -10.55 2.53
C ILE A 89 -0.20 -11.63 3.48
N LEU A 90 -0.16 -11.38 4.79
CA LEU A 90 0.26 -12.40 5.77
C LEU A 90 -0.67 -13.63 5.75
N GLU A 91 -1.98 -13.42 5.70
CA GLU A 91 -2.97 -14.51 5.53
C GLU A 91 -2.68 -15.30 4.23
N ALA A 92 -2.47 -14.60 3.11
CA ALA A 92 -2.19 -15.25 1.83
C ALA A 92 -0.86 -16.04 1.83
N ILE A 93 0.16 -15.59 2.56
CA ILE A 93 1.43 -16.32 2.73
C ILE A 93 1.23 -17.63 3.49
N GLU A 94 0.31 -17.66 4.47
CA GLU A 94 0.00 -18.87 5.23
C GLU A 94 -0.83 -19.86 4.39
N GLU A 95 -1.78 -19.37 3.59
CA GLU A 95 -2.67 -20.19 2.77
C GLU A 95 -2.00 -20.74 1.50
N ILE A 96 -1.15 -19.95 0.85
CA ILE A 96 -0.57 -20.30 -0.44
C ILE A 96 0.78 -21.01 -0.20
N PRO A 97 0.96 -22.25 -0.70
CA PRO A 97 2.26 -22.91 -0.67
C PRO A 97 3.30 -22.06 -1.40
N GLU A 98 4.42 -21.80 -0.75
CA GLU A 98 5.56 -21.10 -1.34
C GLU A 98 6.73 -22.06 -1.46
N SER A 99 7.42 -22.04 -2.61
CA SER A 99 8.57 -22.91 -2.87
C SER A 99 9.76 -22.64 -1.95
N ARG A 100 9.76 -21.51 -1.22
CA ARG A 100 10.76 -21.11 -0.23
C ARG A 100 10.42 -21.55 1.20
N ARG A 101 9.40 -22.40 1.37
CA ARG A 101 9.04 -22.97 2.67
C ARG A 101 10.03 -24.05 3.14
N GLU A 102 10.84 -24.56 2.22
CA GLU A 102 11.96 -25.50 2.44
C GLU A 102 13.29 -24.82 2.07
#